data_AF-A0A1W9MQL5-F1
#
_entry.id   AF-A0A1W9MQL5-F1
#
_cell.length_a   1.000
_cell.length_b   1.000
_cell.length_c   1.000
_cell.angle_alpha   90.00
_cell.angle_beta   90.00
_cell.angle_gamma   90.00
#
_symmetry.space_group_name_H-M   'P 1'
#
loop_
_entity.id
_entity.type
_entity.pdbx_description
1 polymer ?
#
loop_
_entity_poly.entity_id
_entity_poly.type
_entity_poly.pdbx_seq_one_letter_code
_entity_poly.pdbx_strand_id
1 'polypeptide(L)' 'MHYAEIYSEIEDILKGDVLSKIVNFDNLHLEHLDISTFYDEDKGMLTTKIRCNNLKTLNSTIHDLLKTQNLTEKILEI' A
#
# COMPACT_ATOMS: atom_id res chain seq x y z
N MET A 1 10.46 -12.92 -11.72
CA MET A 1 9.60 -11.72 -11.57
C MET A 1 8.39 -12.13 -10.78
N HIS A 2 8.15 -11.48 -9.65
CA HIS A 2 7.07 -11.79 -8.73
C HIS A 2 6.07 -10.64 -8.70
N TYR A 3 4.81 -10.99 -8.47
CA TYR A 3 3.68 -10.08 -8.48
C TYR A 3 2.76 -10.41 -7.30
N ALA A 4 2.25 -9.38 -6.64
CA ALA A 4 1.22 -9.49 -5.64
C ALA A 4 0.21 -8.35 -5.77
N GLU A 5 -1.05 -8.66 -5.47
CA GLU A 5 -2.12 -7.68 -5.28
C GLU A 5 -2.68 -7.88 -3.87
N ILE A 6 -2.76 -6.79 -3.13
CA ILE A 6 -3.33 -6.74 -1.79
C ILE A 6 -4.55 -5.85 -1.85
N TYR A 7 -5.64 -6.36 -1.27
CA TYR A 7 -6.92 -5.70 -1.19
C TYR A 7 -7.23 -5.43 0.28
N SER A 8 -7.61 -4.19 0.60
CA SER A 8 -7.97 -3.79 1.96
C SER A 8 -9.23 -2.94 1.93
N GLU A 9 -10.26 -3.39 2.63
CA GLU A 9 -11.51 -2.64 2.79
C GLU A 9 -11.27 -1.44 3.72
N ILE A 10 -11.57 -0.23 3.24
CA ILE A 10 -11.45 1.02 3.98
C ILE A 10 -12.77 1.78 3.79
N GLU A 11 -13.62 1.78 4.82
CA GLU A 11 -14.94 2.45 4.79
C GLU A 11 -14.81 3.98 4.83
N ASP A 12 -13.76 4.50 5.49
CA ASP A 12 -13.50 5.94 5.57
C ASP A 12 -12.78 6.42 4.30
N ILE A 13 -13.48 7.23 3.51
CA ILE A 13 -12.97 7.74 2.23
C ILE A 13 -11.70 8.58 2.39
N LEU A 14 -11.66 9.46 3.41
CA LEU A 14 -10.49 10.32 3.67
C LEU A 14 -9.29 9.45 4.06
N LYS A 15 -9.53 8.42 4.87
CA LYS A 15 -8.51 7.44 5.25
C LYS A 15 -7.98 6.68 4.05
N GLY A 16 -8.87 6.21 3.16
CA GLY A 16 -8.50 5.51 1.94
C GLY A 16 -7.62 6.36 1.00
N ASP A 17 -8.02 7.62 0.77
CA ASP A 17 -7.27 8.56 -0.05
C ASP A 17 -5.88 8.85 0.53
N VAL A 18 -5.79 9.15 1.85
CA VAL A 18 -4.52 9.41 2.54
C VAL A 18 -3.59 8.19 2.50
N LEU A 19 -4.10 6.99 2.76
CA LEU A 19 -3.33 5.75 2.71
C LEU A 19 -2.74 5.52 1.32
N SER A 20 -3.52 5.75 0.26
CA SER A 20 -3.04 5.57 -1.12
C SER A 20 -1.87 6.52 -1.44
N LYS A 21 -1.93 7.76 -0.97
CA LYS A 21 -0.88 8.78 -1.18
C LYS A 21 0.39 8.47 -0.38
N ILE A 22 0.26 8.12 0.89
CA ILE A 22 1.41 7.81 1.76
C ILE A 22 2.17 6.60 1.22
N VAL A 23 1.46 5.53 0.86
CA VAL A 23 2.11 4.33 0.31
C VAL A 23 2.84 4.66 -0.99
N ASN A 24 2.24 5.43 -1.90
CA ASN A 24 2.93 5.82 -3.13
C ASN A 24 4.15 6.74 -2.86
N PHE A 25 4.09 7.60 -1.83
CA PHE A 25 5.20 8.48 -1.46
C PHE A 25 6.41 7.70 -0.92
N ASP A 26 6.19 6.74 -0.02
CA ASP A 26 7.27 5.93 0.58
C ASP A 26 8.04 5.09 -0.47
N ASN A 27 7.42 4.82 -1.62
CA ASN A 27 7.95 3.89 -2.64
C ASN A 27 8.73 4.56 -3.79
N LEU A 28 8.85 5.89 -3.81
CA LEU A 28 9.52 6.66 -4.88
C LEU A 28 11.04 6.37 -5.06
N HIS A 29 11.65 5.54 -4.21
CA HIS A 29 13.12 5.41 -4.11
C HIS A 29 13.68 4.02 -4.40
N LEU A 30 12.91 3.08 -4.97
CA LEU A 30 13.33 1.68 -5.07
C LEU A 30 13.49 1.21 -6.53
N GLU A 31 14.72 1.24 -7.06
CA GLU A 31 15.08 0.94 -8.47
C GLU A 31 14.67 -0.47 -8.99
N HIS A 32 14.25 -1.39 -8.11
CA HIS A 32 13.87 -2.76 -8.47
C HIS A 32 12.53 -3.21 -7.86
N LEU A 33 11.74 -2.25 -7.42
CA LEU A 33 10.47 -2.47 -6.76
C LEU A 33 9.47 -1.45 -7.29
N ASP A 34 8.47 -1.96 -8.00
CA ASP A 34 7.36 -1.16 -8.51
C ASP A 34 6.16 -1.43 -7.60
N ILE A 35 5.75 -0.40 -6.85
CA ILE A 35 4.57 -0.45 -5.99
C ILE A 35 3.65 0.69 -6.40
N SER A 36 2.40 0.33 -6.64
CA SER A 36 1.34 1.30 -6.88
C SER A 36 0.16 0.99 -5.99
N THR A 37 -0.31 1.99 -5.26
CA THR A 37 -1.52 1.89 -4.44
C THR A 37 -2.56 2.88 -4.94
N PHE A 38 -3.81 2.46 -5.03
CA PHE A 38 -4.92 3.35 -5.32
C PHE A 38 -6.13 2.98 -4.46
N TYR A 39 -6.93 3.99 -4.13
CA TYR A 39 -8.19 3.80 -3.42
C TYR A 39 -9.35 3.97 -4.41
N ASP A 40 -10.26 2.99 -4.40
CA ASP A 40 -11.51 3.00 -5.17
C ASP A 40 -12.64 3.41 -4.20
N GLU A 41 -13.01 4.68 -4.24
CA GLU A 41 -14.02 5.29 -3.35
C GLU A 41 -15.39 4.63 -3.52
N ASP A 42 -15.76 4.25 -4.75
CA ASP A 42 -17.04 3.62 -5.05
C ASP A 42 -17.15 2.22 -4.41
N LYS A 43 -16.01 1.53 -4.23
CA LYS A 43 -15.93 0.21 -3.62
C LYS A 43 -15.46 0.22 -2.16
N GLY A 44 -15.04 1.37 -1.63
CA GLY A 44 -14.37 1.45 -0.33
C GLY A 44 -13.13 0.56 -0.26
N MET A 45 -12.36 0.46 -1.35
CA MET A 45 -11.30 -0.57 -1.48
C MET A 45 -9.94 0.06 -1.80
N LEU A 46 -8.96 -0.19 -0.93
CA LEU A 46 -7.56 0.12 -1.18
C LEU A 46 -6.89 -1.07 -1.87
N THR A 47 -6.38 -0.85 -3.07
CA THR A 47 -5.66 -1.88 -3.85
C THR A 47 -4.19 -1.50 -3.96
N THR A 48 -3.31 -2.39 -3.51
CA THR A 48 -1.86 -2.24 -3.65
C THR A 48 -1.31 -3.32 -4.57
N LYS A 49 -0.63 -2.91 -5.63
CA LYS A 49 0.04 -3.80 -6.59
C LYS A 49 1.53 -3.70 -6.38
N ILE A 50 2.19 -4.85 -6.34
CA ILE A 50 3.63 -4.95 -6.08
C ILE A 50 4.26 -5.83 -7.15
N ARG A 51 5.30 -5.31 -7.81
CA ARG A 51 6.11 -6.05 -8.77
C ARG A 51 7.57 -5.93 -8.41
N CYS A 52 8.26 -7.07 -8.29
CA CYS A 52 9.68 -7.10 -7.98
C CYS A 52 10.37 -8.33 -8.56
N ASN A 53 11.71 -8.34 -8.51
CA ASN A 53 12.51 -9.41 -9.10
C ASN A 53 12.78 -10.59 -8.15
N ASN A 54 12.56 -10.42 -6.84
CA ASN A 54 12.94 -11.39 -5.81
C ASN A 54 11.82 -11.60 -4.78
N LEU A 55 11.49 -12.88 -4.50
CA LEU A 55 10.48 -13.26 -3.51
C LEU A 55 10.79 -12.76 -2.09
N LYS A 56 12.06 -12.72 -1.70
CA LYS A 56 12.47 -12.20 -0.39
C LYS A 56 12.14 -10.71 -0.27
N THR A 57 12.41 -9.94 -1.33
CA THR A 57 12.04 -8.52 -1.43
C THR A 57 10.53 -8.38 -1.36
N LEU A 58 9.77 -9.18 -2.11
CA LEU A 58 8.31 -9.16 -2.05
C LEU A 58 7.79 -9.34 -0.62
N ASN A 59 8.29 -10.35 0.09
CA ASN A 59 7.83 -10.64 1.45
C ASN A 59 8.15 -9.50 2.43
N SER A 60 9.37 -8.95 2.38
CA SER A 60 9.75 -7.80 3.20
C SER A 60 8.89 -6.58 2.89
N THR A 61 8.66 -6.28 1.62
CA THR A 61 7.81 -5.16 1.17
C THR A 61 6.39 -5.27 1.68
N ILE A 62 5.78 -6.46 1.61
CA ILE A 62 4.42 -6.67 2.12
C ILE A 62 4.35 -6.37 3.62
N HIS A 63 5.34 -6.83 4.39
CA HIS A 63 5.41 -6.53 5.82
C HIS A 63 5.55 -5.03 6.11
N ASP A 64 6.42 -4.33 5.38
CA ASP A 64 6.63 -2.89 5.56
C ASP A 64 5.37 -2.09 5.19
N LEU A 65 4.69 -2.47 4.10
CA LEU A 65 3.43 -1.86 3.67
C LEU A 65 2.33 -1.97 4.74
N LEU A 66 2.12 -3.17 5.28
CA LEU A 66 1.13 -3.39 6.34
C LEU A 66 1.45 -2.58 7.59
N LYS A 67 2.73 -2.39 7.90
CA LYS A 67 3.19 -1.56 9.02
C LYS A 67 2.92 -0.07 8.77
N THR A 68 3.24 0.45 7.59
CA THR A 68 2.97 1.84 7.21
C THR A 68 1.47 2.13 7.21
N GLN A 69 0.67 1.22 6.66
CA GLN A 69 -0.79 1.32 6.70
C GLN A 69 -1.27 1.42 8.15
N ASN A 70 -0.95 0.43 9.01
CA ASN A 70 -1.37 0.42 10.41
C ASN A 70 -0.94 1.69 11.19
N LEU A 71 0.27 2.19 10.95
CA LEU A 71 0.74 3.44 11.57
C LEU A 71 -0.09 4.64 11.10
N THR A 72 -0.38 4.72 9.81
CA THR A 72 -1.21 5.78 9.23
C THR A 72 -2.62 5.75 9.79
N GLU A 73 -3.22 4.57 9.93
CA GLU A 73 -4.55 4.42 10.53
C GLU A 73 -4.58 4.99 11.95
N LYS A 74 -3.59 4.65 12.77
CA LYS A 74 -3.46 5.17 14.14
C LYS A 74 -3.26 6.68 14.21
N ILE A 75 -2.59 7.28 13.23
CA ILE A 75 -2.41 8.73 13.16
C ILE A 75 -3.72 9.43 12.80
N LEU A 76 -4.52 8.83 11.92
CA LEU A 76 -5.82 9.38 11.48
C LEU A 76 -6.93 9.22 12.52
N GLU A 77 -6.76 8.33 13.50
CA GLU A 77 -7.66 8.19 14.66
C GLU A 77 -7.45 9.28 15.75
N ILE A 78 -6.45 10.17 15.58
CA ILE A 78 -6.18 11.33 16.44
C ILE A 78 -6.91 12.57 15.91
#